data_AF-A0A437SSI1-F1
#
_entry.id   AF-A0A437SSI1-F1
#
_cell.length_a   1.000
_cell.length_b   1.000
_cell.length_c   1.000
_cell.angle_alpha   90.00
_cell.angle_beta   90.00
_cell.angle_gamma   90.00
#
_symmetry.space_group_name_H-M   'P 1'
#
loop_
_entity.id
_entity.type
_entity.pdbx_description
1 polymer ?
#
loop_
_entity_poly.entity_id
_entity_poly.type
_entity_poly.pdbx_seq_one_letter_code
_entity_poly.pdbx_strand_id
1 'polypeptide(L)' 'MHSDELITKKDALSRLQISRSTFDRRKLQCLASPYKDAVVKNGGRVYIQWQRWTQFMAWLSDKEFKEKYGI' A
#
# COMPACT_ATOMS: atom_id res chain seq x y z
N MET A 1 19.96 9.44 3.94
CA MET A 1 18.79 9.88 4.72
C MET A 1 17.55 9.45 3.97
N HIS A 2 16.99 8.27 4.25
CA HIS A 2 15.71 7.88 3.66
C HIS A 2 14.63 8.32 4.61
N SER A 3 14.00 9.45 4.31
CA SER A 3 12.89 9.99 5.10
C SER A 3 11.67 9.10 4.93
N ASP A 4 11.13 8.59 6.03
CA ASP A 4 9.84 7.92 6.09
C ASP A 4 8.72 8.88 5.70
N GLU A 5 8.47 8.99 4.40
CA GLU A 5 7.47 9.90 3.87
C GLU A 5 6.05 9.39 4.16
N LEU A 6 5.30 10.15 4.95
CA LEU A 6 3.87 9.94 5.14
C LEU A 6 3.09 10.74 4.10
N ILE A 7 2.39 10.05 3.21
CA ILE A 7 1.56 10.68 2.18
C ILE A 7 0.09 10.46 2.46
N THR A 8 -0.77 11.33 1.91
CA THR A 8 -2.21 11.13 2.03
C THR A 8 -2.71 10.10 1.02
N LYS A 9 -3.94 9.61 1.22
CA LYS A 9 -4.65 8.84 0.20
C LYS A 9 -4.68 9.56 -1.16
N LYS A 10 -4.90 10.88 -1.18
CA LYS A 10 -4.98 11.66 -2.43
C LYS A 10 -3.65 11.60 -3.20
N ASP A 11 -2.56 11.77 -2.48
CA ASP A 11 -1.20 11.71 -3.06
C ASP A 11 -0.89 10.31 -3.56
N ALA A 12 -1.26 9.27 -2.79
CA ALA A 12 -1.06 7.88 -3.21
C ALA A 12 -1.82 7.56 -4.51
N LEU A 13 -3.07 8.03 -4.64
CA LEU A 13 -3.85 7.87 -5.87
C LEU A 13 -3.20 8.58 -7.06
N SER A 14 -2.70 9.79 -6.85
CA SER A 14 -2.02 10.57 -7.89
C SER A 14 -0.70 9.93 -8.33
N ARG A 15 0.14 9.49 -7.38
CA ARG A 15 1.44 8.86 -7.66
C ARG A 15 1.30 7.52 -8.36
N LEU A 16 0.33 6.70 -7.94
CA LEU A 16 0.13 5.37 -8.51
C LEU A 16 -0.78 5.39 -9.74
N GLN A 17 -1.42 6.52 -10.04
CA GLN A 17 -2.41 6.65 -11.12
C GLN A 17 -3.51 5.57 -11.06
N ILE A 18 -4.00 5.28 -9.86
CA ILE A 18 -5.04 4.26 -9.62
C ILE A 18 -6.35 4.87 -9.15
N SER A 19 -7.44 4.12 -9.37
CA SER A 19 -8.75 4.48 -8.85
C SER A 19 -8.82 4.37 -7.33
N ARG A 20 -9.76 5.12 -6.73
CA ARG A 20 -10.07 5.04 -5.30
C ARG A 20 -10.42 3.62 -4.86
N SER A 21 -11.22 2.91 -5.66
CA SER A 21 -11.62 1.52 -5.38
C SER A 21 -10.42 0.57 -5.37
N THR A 22 -9.51 0.71 -6.33
CA THR A 22 -8.27 -0.08 -6.38
C THR A 22 -7.41 0.16 -5.14
N PHE A 23 -7.26 1.42 -4.74
CA PHE A 23 -6.54 1.76 -3.52
C PHE A 23 -7.20 1.18 -2.26
N ASP A 24 -8.52 1.32 -2.12
CA ASP A 24 -9.22 0.80 -0.94
C ASP A 24 -9.14 -0.73 -0.85
N ARG A 25 -9.20 -1.46 -1.98
CA ARG A 25 -8.94 -2.90 -2.03
C ARG A 25 -7.52 -3.24 -1.59
N ARG A 26 -6.51 -2.58 -2.17
CA ARG A 26 -5.09 -2.78 -1.81
C ARG A 26 -4.82 -2.43 -0.35
N LYS A 27 -5.47 -1.42 0.19
CA LYS A 27 -5.38 -1.03 1.61
C LYS A 27 -5.90 -2.15 2.52
N LEU A 28 -7.02 -2.78 2.18
CA LEU A 28 -7.53 -3.92 2.93
C LEU A 28 -6.57 -5.11 2.87
N GLN A 29 -6.00 -5.40 1.69
CA GLN A 29 -4.96 -6.43 1.55
C GLN A 29 -3.71 -6.10 2.38
N CYS A 30 -3.28 -4.84 2.39
CA CYS A 30 -2.15 -4.37 3.17
C CYS A 30 -2.38 -4.55 4.67
N LEU A 31 -3.56 -4.16 5.18
CA LEU A 31 -3.95 -4.35 6.57
C LEU A 31 -4.00 -5.82 7.01
N ALA A 32 -4.25 -6.74 6.07
CA ALA A 32 -4.24 -8.19 6.28
C ALA A 32 -2.86 -8.84 6.04
N SER A 33 -1.82 -8.04 5.76
CA SER A 33 -0.47 -8.52 5.45
C SER A 33 0.53 -8.16 6.57
N PRO A 34 1.77 -8.70 6.51
CA PRO A 34 2.86 -8.25 7.39
C PRO A 34 3.18 -6.76 7.29
N TYR A 35 2.77 -6.09 6.20
CA TYR A 35 2.99 -4.67 5.93
C TYR A 35 1.87 -3.75 6.44
N LYS A 36 1.04 -4.21 7.39
CA LYS A 36 -0.05 -3.42 7.97
C LYS A 36 0.40 -2.07 8.55
N ASP A 37 1.67 -1.95 8.93
CA ASP A 37 2.33 -0.72 9.40
C ASP A 37 2.42 0.36 8.32
N ALA A 38 2.33 0.00 7.04
CA ALA A 38 2.28 0.95 5.94
C ALA A 38 1.05 1.88 5.96
N VAL A 39 -0.02 1.49 6.66
CA VAL A 39 -1.26 2.27 6.78
C VAL A 39 -1.34 2.90 8.16
N VAL A 40 -1.14 4.21 8.23
CA VAL A 40 -1.19 4.98 9.48
C VAL A 40 -2.55 5.66 9.60
N LYS A 41 -3.29 5.35 10.67
CA LYS A 41 -4.54 6.04 11.01
C LYS A 41 -4.25 7.11 12.06
N ASN A 42 -4.62 8.36 11.78
CA ASN A 42 -4.58 9.45 12.74
C ASN A 42 -5.96 10.11 12.80
N GLY A 43 -6.74 9.75 13.83
CA GLY A 43 -8.15 10.12 13.93
C GLY A 43 -8.96 9.64 12.72
N GLY A 44 -9.69 10.56 12.09
CA GLY A 44 -10.48 10.28 10.87
C GLY A 44 -9.66 10.23 9.57
N ARG A 45 -8.35 10.47 9.61
CA ARG A 45 -7.49 10.54 8.42
C ARG A 45 -6.62 9.29 8.27
N VAL A 46 -6.40 8.89 7.02
CA VAL A 46 -5.52 7.78 6.64
C VAL A 46 -4.31 8.34 5.90
N TYR A 47 -3.14 7.98 6.41
CA TYR A 47 -1.83 8.26 5.84
C TYR A 47 -1.17 6.95 5.43
N ILE A 48 -0.27 7.04 4.46
CA ILE A 48 0.49 5.91 3.94
C ILE A 48 1.96 6.20 4.15
N GLN A 49 2.64 5.30 4.86
CA GLN A 49 4.10 5.30 4.92
C GLN A 49 4.61 4.78 3.58
N TRP A 50 5.09 5.70 2.74
CA TRP A 50 5.27 5.43 1.31
C TRP A 50 6.27 4.30 1.05
N GLN A 51 7.38 4.28 1.79
CA GLN A 51 8.40 3.25 1.64
C GLN A 51 7.88 1.86 2.03
N ARG A 52 7.13 1.73 3.13
CA ARG A 52 6.51 0.46 3.51
C ARG A 52 5.43 0.04 2.51
N TRP A 53 4.69 1.01 1.98
CA TRP A 53 3.67 0.75 0.99
C TRP A 53 4.24 0.22 -0.33
N THR A 54 5.37 0.75 -0.81
CA THR A 54 6.01 0.22 -2.01
C THR A 54 6.56 -1.19 -1.79
N GLN A 55 7.07 -1.50 -0.60
CA GLN A 55 7.44 -2.87 -0.23
C GLN A 55 6.24 -3.82 -0.22
N PHE A 56 5.10 -3.38 0.34
CA PHE A 56 3.83 -4.12 0.26
C PHE A 56 3.42 -4.37 -1.18
N MET A 57 3.51 -3.37 -2.06
CA MET A 57 3.15 -3.51 -3.47
C MET A 57 4.04 -4.53 -4.20
N ALA A 58 5.34 -4.54 -3.91
CA ALA A 58 6.27 -5.54 -4.47
C ALA A 58 5.93 -6.95 -3.96
N TRP A 59 5.67 -7.09 -2.66
CA TRP A 59 5.25 -8.36 -2.07
C TRP A 59 3.91 -8.86 -2.64
N LEU A 60 2.94 -7.97 -2.81
CA LEU A 60 1.64 -8.30 -3.40
C LEU A 60 1.81 -8.80 -4.84
N SER A 61 2.65 -8.13 -5.63
CA SER A 61 2.95 -8.54 -7.00
C SER A 61 3.63 -9.91 -7.06
N ASP A 62 4.59 -10.18 -6.17
CA ASP A 62 5.24 -11.49 -6.08
C ASP A 62 4.25 -12.59 -5.68
N LYS A 63 3.37 -12.30 -4.71
CA LYS A 63 2.31 -13.22 -4.29
C LYS A 63 1.33 -13.51 -5.43
N GLU A 64 0.82 -12.49 -6.10
CA GLU A 64 -0.11 -12.66 -7.23
C GLU A 64 0.56 -13.43 -8.39
N PHE A 65 1.85 -13.21 -8.62
CA PHE A 65 2.63 -13.95 -9.60
C PHE A 65 2.76 -15.43 -9.22
N LYS A 66 3.13 -15.74 -7.99
CA LYS A 66 3.22 -17.13 -7.50
C LYS A 66 1.87 -17.84 -7.52
N GLU A 67 0.79 -17.16 -7.12
CA GLU A 67 -0.57 -17.72 -7.17
C GLU A 67 -1.03 -18.02 -8.61
N LYS A 68 -0.63 -17.18 -9.57
CA LYS A 68 -1.03 -17.33 -10.98
C LYS A 68 -0.18 -18.34 -11.75
N TYR A 69 1.12 -18.40 -11.46
CA TYR A 69 2.09 -19.18 -12.23
C TYR A 69 2.63 -20.42 -11.49
N GLY A 70 2.27 -20.61 -10.21
CA GLY A 70 2.52 -21.84 -9.46
C GLY A 70 3.99 -22.13 -9.14
N ILE A 71 4.80 -21.08 -8.97
CA ILE A 71 6.25 -21.18 -8.70
C ILE A 71 6.55 -21.06 -7.21
#